data_AF-A0ABD5DUF8-F1
#
_entry.id   AF-A0ABD5DUF8-F1
#
_cell.length_a   1.000
_cell.length_b   1.000
_cell.length_c   1.000
_cell.angle_alpha   90.00
_cell.angle_beta   90.00
_cell.angle_gamma   90.00
#
_symmetry.space_group_name_H-M   'P 1'
#
loop_
_entity.id
_entity.type
_entity.pdbx_description
1 polymer ?
#
loop_
_entity_poly.entity_id
_entity_poly.type
_entity_poly.pdbx_seq_one_letter_code
_entity_poly.pdbx_strand_id
1 'polypeptide(L)'
;MRLSSFLPLAWFAKSYVNVFRSIPLVMVLLWFYLIVPGFLQNVLGLSPKTDIRLISAMVAFSMFEAAYYSEIIRAGIQSISRGQSSAALALGMTHW
;
A
#
# COMPACT_ATOMS: atom_id res chain seq x y z
N MET A 1 7.28 -5.03 -5.70
CA MET A 1 7.85 -5.42 -4.39
C MET A 1 7.59 -6.87 -3.99
N ARG A 2 6.38 -7.45 -4.15
CA ARG A 2 6.18 -8.92 -3.98
C ARG A 2 6.92 -9.81 -4.99
N LEU A 3 7.33 -9.25 -6.13
CA LEU A 3 8.21 -9.88 -7.13
C LEU A 3 9.69 -9.57 -6.88
N SER A 4 10.03 -8.88 -5.79
CA SER A 4 11.42 -8.58 -5.45
C SER A 4 12.14 -9.85 -5.03
N SER A 5 13.39 -9.99 -5.45
CA SER A 5 14.31 -11.02 -4.99
C SER A 5 14.77 -10.80 -3.54
N PHE A 6 14.58 -9.60 -2.96
CA PHE A 6 14.98 -9.29 -1.60
C PHE A 6 13.88 -9.64 -0.58
N LEU A 7 14.13 -10.70 0.18
CA LEU A 7 13.14 -11.37 1.02
C LEU A 7 12.52 -10.48 2.13
N PRO A 8 13.28 -9.64 2.86
CA PRO A 8 12.69 -8.77 3.88
C PRO A 8 11.70 -7.74 3.30
N LEU A 9 12.03 -7.14 2.16
CA LEU A 9 11.16 -6.17 1.49
C LEU A 9 9.90 -6.84 0.93
N ALA A 10 10.05 -8.05 0.37
CA ALA A 10 8.91 -8.83 -0.10
C ALA A 10 7.95 -9.16 1.06
N TRP A 11 8.48 -9.53 2.22
CA TRP A 11 7.69 -9.79 3.43
C TRP A 11 6.99 -8.53 3.95
N PHE A 12 7.71 -7.42 4.09
CA PHE A 12 7.13 -6.15 4.54
C PHE A 12 5.97 -5.71 3.64
N ALA A 13 6.18 -5.71 2.32
CA ALA A 13 5.14 -5.38 1.35
C ALA A 13 3.97 -6.36 1.41
N LYS A 14 4.25 -7.66 1.62
CA LYS A 14 3.22 -8.69 1.75
C LYS A 14 2.34 -8.45 2.98
N SER A 15 2.94 -8.16 4.12
CA SER A 15 2.23 -7.86 5.37
C SER A 15 1.39 -6.60 5.23
N TYR A 16 1.95 -5.49 4.73
CA TYR A 16 1.23 -4.25 4.49
C TYR A 16 -0.02 -4.46 3.63
N VAL A 17 0.13 -5.08 2.45
CA VAL A 17 -1.01 -5.33 1.55
C VAL A 17 -2.07 -6.22 2.20
N ASN A 18 -1.65 -7.27 2.91
CA ASN A 18 -2.59 -8.19 3.55
C ASN A 18 -3.40 -7.51 4.66
N VAL A 19 -2.77 -6.68 5.49
CA VAL A 19 -3.44 -5.95 6.57
C VAL A 19 -4.51 -5.02 5.99
N PHE A 20 -4.14 -4.12 5.08
CA PHE A 20 -5.09 -3.14 4.55
C PHE A 20 -6.23 -3.77 3.76
N ARG A 21 -6.00 -4.89 3.06
CA ARG A 21 -7.06 -5.59 2.31
C ARG A 21 -7.98 -6.45 3.17
N SER A 22 -7.59 -6.76 4.41
CA SER A 22 -8.40 -7.56 5.34
C SER A 22 -9.41 -6.73 6.16
N ILE A 23 -9.26 -5.40 6.16
CA ILE A 23 -10.07 -4.50 6.99
C ILE A 23 -11.03 -3.71 6.07
N PRO A 24 -12.30 -3.49 6.46
CA PRO A 24 -13.18 -2.61 5.69
C PRO A 24 -12.67 -1.17 5.67
N LEU A 25 -12.70 -0.50 4.50
CA LEU A 25 -12.24 0.89 4.35
C LEU A 25 -12.88 1.83 5.38
N VAL A 26 -14.19 1.70 5.60
CA VAL A 26 -14.94 2.53 6.55
C VAL A 26 -14.33 2.44 7.96
N MET A 27 -13.93 1.24 8.41
CA MET A 27 -13.31 1.06 9.72
C MET A 27 -11.97 1.79 9.82
N VAL A 28 -11.14 1.69 8.78
CA VAL A 28 -9.84 2.37 8.71
C VAL A 28 -10.04 3.89 8.76
N LEU A 29 -10.97 4.43 7.97
CA LEU A 29 -11.27 5.86 7.97
C LEU A 29 -11.79 6.35 9.32
N LEU A 30 -12.67 5.60 9.98
CA LEU A 30 -13.20 5.96 11.30
C LEU A 30 -12.09 6.01 12.35
N TRP A 31 -11.19 5.02 12.40
CA TRP A 31 -10.06 5.05 13.35
C TRP A 31 -9.10 6.20 13.05
N PHE A 32 -8.79 6.45 11.78
CA PHE A 32 -7.88 7.53 11.39
C PHE A 32 -8.49 8.93 11.52
N TYR A 33 -9.81 9.06 11.53
CA TYR A 33 -10.48 10.33 11.75
C TYR A 33 -10.76 10.60 13.23
N LEU A 34 -11.10 9.57 14.02
CA LEU A 34 -11.56 9.73 15.40
C LEU A 34 -10.47 9.49 16.45
N ILE A 35 -9.55 8.54 16.22
CA ILE A 35 -8.60 8.05 17.24
C ILE A 35 -7.18 8.55 16.96
N VAL A 36 -6.68 8.33 15.74
CA VAL A 36 -5.30 8.66 15.35
C VAL A 36 -4.92 10.13 15.58
N PRO A 37 -5.78 11.14 15.30
CA PRO A 37 -5.43 12.54 15.47
C PRO A 37 -5.07 12.87 16.92
N GLY A 38 -5.89 12.42 17.88
CA GLY A 38 -5.64 12.63 19.30
C GLY A 38 -4.41 11.87 19.78
N PHE A 39 -4.20 10.65 19.31
CA PHE A 39 -2.98 9.89 19.60
C PHE A 39 -1.72 10.61 19.11
N LEU A 40 -1.71 11.08 17.86
CA LEU A 40 -0.58 11.80 17.28
C LEU A 40 -0.33 13.14 17.97
N GLN A 41 -1.39 13.89 18.33
CA GLN A 41 -1.25 15.13 19.08
C GLN A 41 -0.55 14.91 20.42
N ASN A 42 -0.91 13.86 21.15
CA ASN A 42 -0.29 13.51 22.42
C ASN A 42 1.17 13.08 22.26
N VAL A 43 1.46 12.22 21.28
CA VAL A 43 2.82 11.67 21.06
C VAL A 43 3.79 12.71 20.51
N LEU A 44 3.31 13.59 19.62
CA LEU A 44 4.14 14.59 18.94
C LEU A 44 4.12 15.96 19.63
N GLY A 45 3.36 16.12 20.73
CA GLY A 45 3.23 17.39 21.44
C GLY A 45 2.55 18.49 20.63
N LEU A 46 1.65 18.13 19.71
CA LEU A 46 0.94 19.12 18.89
C LEU A 46 -0.15 19.80 19.71
N SER A 47 -0.41 21.08 19.41
CA SER A 47 -1.50 21.82 20.03
C SER A 47 -2.85 21.16 19.75
N PRO A 48 -3.74 21.03 20.76
CA PRO A 48 -5.11 20.54 20.55
C PRO A 48 -5.93 21.39 19.56
N LYS A 49 -5.49 22.62 19.26
CA LYS A 49 -6.12 23.51 18.28
C LYS A 49 -5.77 23.14 16.83
N THR A 50 -4.75 22.31 16.61
CA THR A 50 -4.33 21.89 15.28
C THR A 50 -5.24 20.75 14.80
N ASP A 51 -6.19 21.05 13.94
CA ASP A 51 -7.06 20.03 13.34
C ASP A 51 -6.32 19.24 12.26
N ILE A 52 -5.94 18.00 12.59
CA ILE A 52 -5.28 17.06 11.66
C ILE A 52 -6.21 15.91 11.25
N ARG A 53 -7.52 15.98 11.54
CA ARG A 53 -8.46 14.88 11.27
C ARG A 53 -8.60 14.59 9.79
N LEU A 54 -8.77 15.64 8.99
CA LEU A 54 -8.87 15.51 7.53
C LEU A 54 -7.59 14.91 6.93
N ILE A 55 -6.43 15.44 7.33
CA ILE A 55 -5.12 14.93 6.88
C ILE A 55 -4.96 13.46 7.27
N SER A 56 -5.31 13.11 8.51
CA SER A 56 -5.23 11.72 8.98
C SER A 56 -6.12 10.78 8.17
N ALA A 57 -7.36 11.19 7.86
CA ALA A 57 -8.25 10.42 7.00
C ALA A 57 -7.73 10.29 5.56
N MET A 58 -7.15 11.36 4.99
CA MET A 58 -6.52 11.32 3.66
C MET A 58 -5.34 10.34 3.64
N VAL A 59 -4.48 10.36 4.65
CA VAL A 59 -3.36 9.41 4.79
C VAL A 59 -3.87 7.98 4.86
N ALA A 60 -4.91 7.72 5.67
CA ALA A 60 -5.51 6.40 5.76
C ALA A 60 -6.07 5.93 4.41
N PHE A 61 -6.81 6.80 3.73
CA PHE A 61 -7.37 6.51 2.41
C PHE A 61 -6.26 6.20 1.39
N SER A 62 -5.23 7.04 1.30
CA SER A 62 -4.09 6.82 0.40
C SER A 62 -3.36 5.51 0.69
N MET A 63 -3.14 5.18 1.96
CA MET A 63 -2.53 3.91 2.35
C MET A 63 -3.41 2.71 2.02
N PHE A 64 -4.71 2.82 2.19
CA PHE A 64 -5.64 1.76 1.84
C PHE A 64 -5.66 1.53 0.32
N GLU A 65 -5.90 2.58 -0.46
CA GLU A 65 -5.96 2.51 -1.92
C GLU A 65 -4.64 2.05 -2.54
N ALA A 66 -3.49 2.51 -2.01
CA ALA A 66 -2.18 2.04 -2.48
C ALA A 66 -2.02 0.53 -2.34
N ALA A 67 -2.55 -0.09 -1.28
CA ALA A 67 -2.53 -1.55 -1.13
C ALA A 67 -3.37 -2.25 -2.21
N TYR A 68 -4.56 -1.72 -2.55
CA TYR A 68 -5.40 -2.28 -3.61
C TYR A 68 -4.80 -2.07 -5.00
N TYR A 69 -4.33 -0.86 -5.30
CA TYR A 69 -3.65 -0.58 -6.57
C TYR A 69 -2.42 -1.45 -6.77
N SER A 70 -1.64 -1.71 -5.73
CA SER A 70 -0.47 -2.60 -5.83
C SER A 70 -0.84 -4.00 -6.33
N GLU A 71 -2.02 -4.50 -5.95
CA GLU A 71 -2.51 -5.82 -6.34
C GLU A 71 -3.19 -5.82 -7.70
N ILE A 72 -3.85 -4.73 -8.08
CA ILE A 72 -4.33 -4.51 -9.45
C ILE A 72 -3.14 -4.50 -10.41
N ILE A 73 -2.09 -3.76 -10.12
CA ILE A 73 -0.86 -3.71 -10.94
C ILE A 73 -0.22 -5.10 -11.01
N ARG A 74 -0.08 -5.81 -9.88
CA ARG A 74 0.46 -7.17 -9.85
C ARG A 74 -0.36 -8.13 -10.71
N ALA A 75 -1.68 -8.09 -10.58
CA ALA A 75 -2.58 -8.92 -11.37
C ALA A 75 -2.52 -8.57 -12.86
N GLY A 76 -2.41 -7.29 -13.21
CA GLY A 76 -2.23 -6.81 -14.58
C GLY A 76 -0.91 -7.26 -15.21
N ILE A 77 0.18 -7.30 -14.45
CA ILE A 77 1.46 -7.87 -14.94
C ILE A 77 1.32 -9.39 -15.15
N GLN A 78 0.66 -10.09 -14.22
CA GLN A 78 0.50 -11.54 -14.29
C GLN A 78 -0.51 -12.03 -15.33
N SER A 79 -1.40 -11.16 -15.81
CA SER A 79 -2.35 -11.51 -16.86
C SER A 79 -1.70 -11.61 -18.25
N ILE A 80 -0.47 -11.10 -18.41
CA ILE A 80 0.29 -11.20 -19.65
C ILE A 80 0.77 -12.64 -19.85
N SER A 81 0.57 -13.19 -21.05
CA SER A 81 1.03 -14.53 -21.41
C SER A 81 2.55 -14.64 -21.25
N ARG A 82 3.02 -15.72 -20.61
CA ARG A 82 4.45 -16.03 -20.40
C ARG A 82 5.24 -16.12 -21.71
N GLY A 83 4.57 -16.40 -22.83
CA GLY A 83 5.18 -16.42 -24.16
C GLY A 83 5.75 -15.05 -24.57
N GLN A 84 5.14 -13.95 -24.11
CA GLN A 84 5.62 -12.60 -24.40
C GLN A 84 6.98 -12.32 -23.73
N SER A 85 7.12 -12.69 -22.46
CA SER A 85 8.40 -12.59 -21.76
C SER A 85 9.48 -13.47 -22.42
N SER A 86 9.11 -14.67 -22.89
CA SER A 86 10.04 -15.57 -23.57
C SER A 86 10.47 -15.04 -24.95
N ALA A 87 9.55 -14.46 -25.71
CA ALA A 87 9.84 -13.84 -27.00
C ALA A 87 10.75 -12.62 -26.86
N ALA A 88 10.53 -11.77 -25.85
CA ALA A 88 11.41 -10.64 -25.55
C ALA A 88 12.85 -11.09 -25.28
N LEU A 89 13.03 -12.13 -24.45
CA LEU A 89 14.34 -12.73 -24.20
C LEU A 89 14.98 -13.30 -25.47
N ALA A 90 14.21 -13.95 -26.34
CA ALA A 90 14.70 -14.49 -27.61
C ALA A 90 15.17 -13.41 -28.61
N LEU A 91 14.61 -12.20 -28.51
CA LEU A 91 15.04 -11.02 -29.28
C LEU A 91 16.25 -10.31 -28.67
N GLY A 92 16.87 -10.88 -27.63
CA GLY A 92 18.05 -10.32 -26.96
C GLY A 92 17.73 -9.23 -25.94
N MET A 93 16.46 -9.03 -25.57
CA MET A 93 16.10 -8.12 -24.48
C MET A 93 16.44 -8.76 -23.13
N THR A 94 16.77 -7.94 -22.13
CA THR A 94 17.06 -8.38 -20.77
C THR A 94 15.98 -7.89 -19.80
N HIS A 95 15.84 -8.57 -18.66
CA HIS A 95 14.98 -8.10 -17.57
C HIS A 95 15.72 -6.98 -16.82
N TRP A 96 15.07 -5.83 -16.66
CA TRP A 96 15.58 -4.69 -15.89
C TRP A 96 15.19 -4.79 -14.41
#